data_AF-A0A922MH42-F1
#
_entry.id   AF-A0A922MH42-F1
#
_cell.length_a   1.000
_cell.length_b   1.000
_cell.length_c   1.000
_cell.angle_alpha   90.00
_cell.angle_beta   90.00
_cell.angle_gamma   90.00
#
_symmetry.space_group_name_H-M   'P 1'
#
loop_
_entity.id
_entity.type
_entity.pdbx_description
1 polymer ?
#
loop_
_entity_poly.entity_id
_entity_poly.type
_entity_poly.pdbx_seq_one_letter_code
_entity_poly.pdbx_strand_id
1 'polypeptide(L)'
;MSDGKKFCAPNIRNVSIDTVIAHPGYSPQNLVDDIALIRLAEPADFSLDSMKPLCLPVSPELQRESLVGLNAVVAGWGVTEDGLESSVLLSVDLPVISNSDCMAAYRE
;
A
#
# COMPACT_ATOMS: atom_id res chain seq x y z
N MET A 1 -19.22 32.22 14.18
CA MET A 1 -17.80 32.30 14.57
C MET A 1 -17.42 30.92 15.07
N SER A 2 -16.92 30.07 14.17
CA SER A 2 -16.63 28.67 14.46
C SER A 2 -15.37 28.59 15.29
N ASP A 3 -15.50 28.03 16.49
CA ASP A 3 -14.48 27.90 17.51
C ASP A 3 -13.27 27.11 16.94
N GLY A 4 -12.13 27.80 16.79
CA GLY A 4 -10.94 27.36 16.04
C GLY A 4 -10.13 26.24 16.69
N LYS A 5 -10.78 25.17 17.13
CA LYS A 5 -10.10 23.98 17.65
C LYS A 5 -9.45 23.21 16.50
N LYS A 6 -8.12 23.25 16.45
CA LYS A 6 -7.32 22.37 15.59
C LYS A 6 -7.42 20.94 16.12
N PHE A 7 -7.99 20.05 15.34
CA PHE A 7 -7.95 18.61 15.59
C PHE A 7 -6.72 18.04 14.88
N CYS A 8 -5.69 17.70 15.65
CA CYS A 8 -4.46 17.09 15.13
C CYS A 8 -4.57 15.57 15.18
N ALA A 9 -3.98 14.88 14.21
CA ALA A 9 -3.78 13.44 14.30
C ALA A 9 -2.90 13.09 15.52
N PRO A 10 -3.04 11.88 16.09
CA PRO A 10 -2.10 11.36 17.08
C PRO A 10 -0.66 11.37 16.54
N ASN A 11 0.32 11.39 17.45
CA ASN A 11 1.73 11.30 17.08
C ASN A 11 2.03 10.01 16.29
N ILE A 12 3.04 10.07 15.43
CA ILE A 12 3.60 8.89 14.78
C ILE A 12 4.06 7.88 15.85
N ARG A 13 3.85 6.59 15.59
CA ARG A 13 4.35 5.51 16.44
C ARG A 13 5.46 4.77 15.70
N ASN A 14 6.68 4.88 16.22
CA ASN A 14 7.79 4.07 15.75
C ASN A 14 7.77 2.72 16.49
N VAL A 15 7.70 1.62 15.75
CA VAL A 15 7.68 0.26 16.31
C VAL A 15 8.83 -0.54 15.70
N SER A 16 9.61 -1.22 16.54
CA SER A 16 10.71 -2.07 16.05
C SER A 16 10.18 -3.30 15.32
N ILE A 17 10.97 -3.79 14.37
CA ILE A 17 10.71 -5.04 13.66
C ILE A 17 11.18 -6.21 14.54
N ASP A 18 10.31 -7.20 14.72
CA ASP A 18 10.67 -8.46 15.37
C ASP A 18 11.20 -9.47 14.35
N THR A 19 10.42 -9.70 13.28
CA THR A 19 10.77 -10.68 12.24
C THR A 19 10.38 -10.19 10.85
N VAL A 20 11.21 -10.50 9.86
CA VAL A 20 10.90 -10.33 8.42
C VAL A 20 10.80 -11.71 7.79
N ILE A 21 9.71 -11.99 7.09
CA ILE A 21 9.43 -13.27 6.43
C ILE A 21 9.20 -12.99 4.95
N ALA A 22 10.26 -13.11 4.15
CA ALA A 22 10.16 -13.01 2.69
C ALA A 22 9.47 -14.25 2.11
N HIS A 23 8.76 -14.08 0.99
CA HIS A 23 8.19 -15.23 0.28
C HIS A 23 9.33 -16.21 -0.12
N PRO A 24 9.21 -17.51 0.15
CA PRO A 24 10.28 -18.48 -0.12
C PRO A 24 10.60 -18.65 -1.62
N GLY A 25 9.67 -18.24 -2.50
CA GLY A 25 9.83 -18.22 -3.95
C GLY A 25 10.41 -16.92 -4.51
N TYR A 26 10.69 -15.91 -3.68
CA TYR A 26 11.20 -14.62 -4.16
C TYR A 26 12.51 -14.78 -4.93
N SER A 27 12.56 -14.17 -6.12
CA SER A 27 13.73 -14.19 -6.99
C SER A 27 14.09 -12.78 -7.47
N PRO A 28 15.24 -12.22 -7.06
CA PRO A 28 15.63 -10.87 -7.43
C PRO A 28 15.98 -10.71 -8.92
N GLN A 29 16.22 -11.81 -9.65
CA GLN A 29 16.56 -11.76 -11.07
C GLN A 29 15.36 -11.41 -11.96
N ASN A 30 14.16 -11.83 -11.56
CA ASN A 30 12.93 -11.69 -12.36
C ASN A 30 11.77 -11.10 -11.56
N LEU A 31 12.00 -10.71 -10.30
CA LEU A 31 11.01 -10.11 -9.39
C LEU A 31 9.74 -10.96 -9.21
N VAL A 32 9.88 -12.27 -9.32
CA VAL A 32 8.79 -13.22 -9.06
C VAL A 32 8.58 -13.35 -7.55
N ASP A 33 7.31 -13.46 -7.16
CA ASP A 33 6.84 -13.55 -5.78
C ASP A 33 7.36 -12.42 -4.87
N ASP A 34 7.34 -11.19 -5.38
CA ASP A 34 7.78 -9.99 -4.66
C ASP A 34 6.79 -9.57 -3.56
N ILE A 35 6.83 -10.30 -2.45
CA ILE A 35 6.03 -10.06 -1.24
C ILE A 35 6.75 -10.55 0.02
N ALA A 36 6.57 -9.83 1.13
CA ALA A 36 7.07 -10.21 2.45
C ALA A 36 6.10 -9.81 3.56
N LEU A 37 6.17 -10.51 4.70
CA LEU A 37 5.51 -10.13 5.94
C LEU A 37 6.53 -9.52 6.92
N ILE A 38 6.16 -8.40 7.53
CA ILE A 38 6.92 -7.80 8.63
C ILE A 38 6.10 -7.95 9.90
N ARG A 39 6.63 -8.69 10.88
CA ARG A 39 6.04 -8.82 12.21
C ARG A 39 6.60 -7.71 13.10
N LEU A 40 5.71 -6.89 13.64
CA LEU A 40 6.05 -5.85 14.62
C LEU A 40 6.43 -6.48 15.97
N ALA A 41 7.39 -5.88 16.68
CA ALA A 41 7.78 -6.29 18.03
C ALA A 41 6.70 -6.03 19.09
N GLU A 42 5.79 -5.10 18.80
CA GLU A 42 4.63 -4.81 19.64
C GLU A 42 3.35 -4.85 18.80
N PRO A 43 2.21 -5.30 19.36
CA PRO A 43 0.93 -5.23 18.68
C PRO A 43 0.56 -3.79 18.27
N ALA A 44 -0.06 -3.68 17.09
CA ALA A 44 -0.71 -2.45 16.67
C ALA A 44 -1.93 -2.16 17.55
N ASP A 45 -2.02 -0.92 18.03
CA ASP A 45 -3.16 -0.36 18.75
C ASP A 45 -4.27 0.11 17.78
N PHE A 46 -5.20 -0.79 17.48
CA PHE A 46 -6.35 -0.48 16.63
C PHE A 46 -7.40 0.40 17.31
N SER A 47 -7.20 0.87 18.55
CA SER A 47 -8.07 1.89 19.13
C SER A 47 -7.83 3.27 18.53
N LEU A 48 -6.64 3.50 17.93
CA LEU A 48 -6.30 4.74 17.25
C LEU A 48 -6.93 4.81 15.85
N ASP A 49 -7.53 5.95 15.50
CA ASP A 49 -8.09 6.18 14.16
C ASP A 49 -7.01 6.21 13.07
N SER A 50 -5.78 6.61 13.43
CA SER A 50 -4.64 6.66 12.52
C SER A 50 -3.97 5.31 12.26
N MET A 51 -4.43 4.21 12.88
CA MET A 51 -3.83 2.89 12.72
C MET A 51 -4.90 1.81 12.64
N LYS A 52 -5.21 1.38 11.41
CA LYS A 52 -6.19 0.34 11.11
C LYS A 52 -5.61 -0.63 10.07
N PRO A 53 -5.97 -1.93 10.12
CA PRO A 53 -5.58 -2.88 9.10
C PRO A 53 -6.36 -2.66 7.80
N LEU A 54 -5.77 -3.04 6.67
CA LEU A 54 -6.46 -3.16 5.39
C LEU A 54 -7.04 -4.58 5.23
N CYS A 55 -8.16 -4.70 4.52
CA CYS A 55 -8.75 -6.00 4.18
C CYS A 55 -7.92 -6.73 3.11
N LEU A 56 -7.91 -8.06 3.17
CA LEU A 56 -7.33 -8.93 2.15
C LEU A 56 -8.43 -9.69 1.40
N PRO A 57 -8.23 -10.01 0.10
CA PRO A 57 -9.15 -10.86 -0.67
C PRO A 57 -8.99 -12.34 -0.26
N VAL A 58 -9.59 -12.73 0.86
CA VAL A 58 -9.44 -14.08 1.43
C VAL A 58 -10.42 -15.11 0.86
N SER A 59 -11.49 -14.68 0.18
CA SER A 59 -12.46 -15.60 -0.41
C SER A 59 -12.13 -15.92 -1.87
N PRO A 60 -12.43 -17.15 -2.35
CA PRO A 60 -12.21 -17.51 -3.75
C PRO A 60 -12.97 -16.61 -4.73
N GLU A 61 -14.10 -16.04 -4.32
CA GLU A 61 -14.90 -15.11 -5.12
C GLU A 61 -14.14 -13.80 -5.32
N LEU A 62 -13.61 -13.20 -4.24
CA LEU A 62 -12.84 -11.95 -4.30
C LEU A 62 -11.52 -12.15 -5.08
N GLN A 63 -10.90 -13.32 -4.98
CA GLN A 63 -9.66 -13.62 -5.70
C GLN A 63 -9.86 -13.80 -7.20
N ARG A 64 -11.07 -14.17 -7.64
CA ARG A 64 -11.41 -14.35 -9.07
C ARG A 64 -12.06 -13.12 -9.69
N GLU A 65 -12.38 -12.12 -8.89
CA GLU A 65 -13.01 -10.90 -9.37
C GLU A 65 -12.04 -10.14 -10.29
N SER A 66 -12.49 -9.85 -11.50
CA SER A 66 -11.71 -9.02 -12.42
C SER A 66 -11.84 -7.56 -11.99
N LEU A 67 -10.71 -6.94 -11.66
CA LEU A 67 -10.65 -5.52 -11.34
C LEU A 67 -10.40 -4.63 -12.57
N VAL A 68 -10.14 -5.22 -13.74
CA VAL A 68 -9.85 -4.48 -14.99
C VAL A 68 -10.96 -3.48 -15.31
N GLY A 69 -10.57 -2.23 -15.57
CA GLY A 69 -11.46 -1.10 -15.85
C GLY A 69 -12.03 -0.40 -14.61
N LEU A 70 -11.84 -0.96 -13.41
CA LEU A 70 -12.14 -0.27 -12.15
C LEU A 70 -10.97 0.65 -11.78
N ASN A 71 -11.29 1.75 -11.09
CA ASN A 71 -10.25 2.62 -10.53
C ASN A 71 -9.76 2.06 -9.18
N ALA A 72 -8.45 2.03 -9.01
CA ALA A 72 -7.76 1.74 -7.77
C ALA A 72 -7.04 2.99 -7.26
N VAL A 73 -6.95 3.13 -5.94
CA VAL A 73 -6.21 4.22 -5.29
C VAL A 73 -4.79 3.74 -5.01
N VAL A 74 -3.80 4.45 -5.51
CA VAL A 74 -2.39 4.29 -5.11
C VAL A 74 -2.04 5.45 -4.19
N ALA A 75 -1.53 5.15 -2.99
CA ALA A 75 -1.19 6.15 -1.98
C ALA A 75 0.23 5.97 -1.46
N GLY A 76 0.93 7.08 -1.18
CA GLY A 76 2.29 7.05 -0.64
C GLY A 76 2.95 8.43 -0.55
N TRP A 77 4.24 8.41 -0.22
CA TRP A 77 5.11 9.59 -0.08
C TRP A 77 6.23 9.62 -1.13
N GLY A 78 6.06 8.86 -2.23
CA GLY A 78 7.08 8.71 -3.27
C GLY A 78 7.38 9.98 -4.06
N VAL A 79 8.25 9.84 -5.05
CA VAL A 79 8.67 10.91 -5.97
C VAL A 79 7.47 11.46 -6.76
N THR A 80 7.32 12.77 -6.78
CA THR A 80 6.28 13.50 -7.53
C THR A 80 6.78 13.97 -8.90
N GLU A 81 5.91 14.68 -9.64
CA GLU A 81 6.25 15.35 -10.91
C GLU A 81 7.45 16.31 -10.81
N ASP A 82 7.75 16.82 -9.62
CA ASP A 82 8.88 17.71 -9.36
C ASP A 82 10.21 16.95 -9.18
N GLY A 83 10.20 15.61 -9.25
CA GLY A 83 11.37 14.77 -9.03
C GLY A 83 11.81 14.65 -7.58
N LEU A 84 10.96 15.09 -6.63
CA LEU A 84 11.22 15.05 -5.19
C LEU A 84 10.19 14.17 -4.48
N GLU A 85 10.60 13.52 -3.38
CA GLU A 85 9.68 12.80 -2.50
C GLU A 85 8.72 13.77 -1.79
N SER A 86 7.47 13.35 -1.61
CA SER A 86 6.48 14.17 -0.94
C SER A 86 6.62 14.08 0.59
N SER A 87 6.64 15.21 1.28
CA SER A 87 6.58 15.25 2.74
C SER A 87 5.18 15.00 3.32
N VAL A 88 4.17 14.87 2.46
CA VAL A 88 2.77 14.62 2.82
C VAL A 88 2.23 13.42 2.06
N LEU A 89 1.29 12.68 2.67
CA LEU A 89 0.66 11.54 1.99
C LEU A 89 -0.13 12.05 0.79
N LEU A 90 0.17 11.50 -0.39
CA LEU A 90 -0.56 11.77 -1.62
C LEU A 90 -1.25 10.49 -2.09
N SER A 91 -2.24 10.66 -2.96
CA SER A 91 -2.95 9.56 -3.59
C SER A 91 -3.36 9.89 -5.01
N VAL A 92 -3.46 8.88 -5.85
CA VAL A 92 -3.95 8.98 -7.23
C VAL A 92 -4.93 7.84 -7.53
N ASP A 93 -6.00 8.16 -8.26
CA ASP A 93 -6.93 7.17 -8.83
C ASP A 93 -6.44 6.73 -10.21
N LEU A 94 -6.19 5.43 -10.39
CA LEU A 94 -5.72 4.86 -11.64
C LEU A 94 -6.60 3.68 -12.07
N PRO A 95 -6.93 3.55 -13.37
CA PRO A 95 -7.65 2.40 -13.86
C PRO A 95 -6.76 1.15 -13.83
N VAL A 96 -7.30 0.03 -13.39
CA VAL A 96 -6.65 -1.27 -13.51
C VAL A 96 -6.69 -1.70 -14.98
N ILE A 97 -5.53 -2.01 -15.55
CA ILE A 97 -5.39 -2.51 -16.93
C ILE A 97 -5.22 -4.03 -16.96
N SER A 98 -5.42 -4.62 -18.14
CA SER A 98 -5.23 -6.06 -18.31
C SER A 98 -3.74 -6.45 -18.28
N ASN A 99 -3.45 -7.71 -17.91
CA ASN A 99 -2.08 -8.22 -17.98
C ASN A 99 -1.51 -8.19 -19.40
N SER A 100 -2.35 -8.35 -20.44
CA SER A 100 -1.92 -8.23 -21.83
C SER A 100 -1.44 -6.83 -22.18
N ASP A 101 -2.17 -5.79 -21.73
CA ASP A 101 -1.79 -4.40 -21.98
C ASP A 101 -0.52 -4.03 -21.21
N CYS A 102 -0.42 -4.47 -19.95
CA CYS A 102 0.79 -4.29 -19.15
C CYS A 102 2.02 -4.95 -19.81
N MET A 103 1.91 -6.22 -20.23
CA MET A 103 3.01 -6.91 -20.93
C MET A 103 3.41 -6.22 -22.24
N ALA A 104 2.47 -5.60 -22.95
CA ALA A 104 2.79 -4.85 -24.16
C ALA A 104 3.62 -3.60 -23.84
N ALA A 105 3.27 -2.87 -22.77
CA ALA A 105 3.98 -1.66 -22.34
C ALA A 105 5.44 -1.92 -21.89
N TYR A 106 5.75 -3.11 -21.35
CA TYR A 106 7.11 -3.49 -20.94
C TYR A 106 7.97 -4.10 -22.06
N ARG A 107 7.42 -4.28 -23.27
CA ARG A 107 8.17 -4.81 -24.44
C ARG A 107 8.80 -3.72 -25.31
N GLU A 108 8.47 -2.46 -25.05
CA GLU A 108 9.09 -1.28 -25.66
C GLU A 108 10.33 -0.85 -24.88
#